data_AF-A0A2W7G0W2-F1
#
_entry.id   AF-A0A2W7G0W2-F1
#
_cell.length_a   1.000
_cell.length_b   1.000
_cell.length_c   1.000
_cell.angle_alpha   90.00
_cell.angle_beta   90.00
_cell.angle_gamma   90.00
#
_symmetry.space_group_name_H-M   'P 1'
#
loop_
_entity.id
_entity.type
_entity.pdbx_description
1 polymer ?
#
loop_
_entity_poly.entity_id
_entity_poly.type
_entity_poly.pdbx_seq_one_letter_code
_entity_poly.pdbx_strand_id
1 'polypeptide(L)' 'MTNEQYKRVAKIFILIGMILRFWLIIPLVIGILTLREIESPHMTESSKLTYGILNLFFVTIVGGIFLLLDKN' A
#
# COMPACT_ATOMS: atom_id res chain seq x y z
N MET A 1 17.23 33.52 -20.88
CA MET A 1 15.76 33.43 -20.71
C MET A 1 15.35 31.98 -20.41
N THR A 2 15.98 31.32 -19.42
CA THR A 2 16.02 29.84 -19.38
C THR A 2 16.17 29.25 -17.98
N ASN A 3 15.84 29.97 -16.89
CA ASN A 3 15.93 29.40 -15.53
C ASN A 3 14.56 29.39 -14.83
N GLU A 4 13.83 30.50 -14.96
CA GLU A 4 12.45 30.66 -14.45
C GLU A 4 11.47 29.62 -15.03
N GLN A 5 11.50 29.39 -16.34
CA GLN A 5 10.56 28.47 -17.01
C GLN A 5 10.80 27.01 -16.61
N TYR A 6 12.04 26.55 -16.55
CA TYR A 6 12.35 25.17 -16.11
C TYR A 6 12.02 24.94 -14.64
N LYS A 7 12.25 25.94 -13.77
CA LYS A 7 11.83 25.87 -12.36
C LYS A 7 10.31 25.70 -12.22
N ARG A 8 9.53 26.40 -13.06
CA ARG A 8 8.07 26.29 -13.06
C ARG A 8 7.59 24.90 -13.51
N VAL A 9 8.18 24.38 -14.59
CA VAL A 9 7.86 23.03 -15.09
C VAL A 9 8.25 21.97 -14.05
N ALA A 10 9.43 22.06 -13.44
CA ALA A 10 9.87 21.16 -12.39
C ALA A 10 8.89 21.16 -11.20
N LYS A 11 8.42 22.33 -10.76
CA LYS A 11 7.45 22.45 -9.66
C LYS A 11 6.14 21.74 -9.97
N ILE A 12 5.65 21.83 -11.22
CA ILE A 12 4.43 21.14 -11.66
C ILE A 12 4.62 19.63 -11.65
N PHE A 13 5.73 19.13 -12.21
CA PHE A 13 6.03 17.70 -12.20
C PHE A 13 6.20 17.14 -10.79
N ILE A 14 6.82 17.89 -9.87
CA ILE A 14 6.91 17.51 -8.46
C ILE A 14 5.51 17.41 -7.84
N LEU A 15 4.64 18.40 -8.07
CA LEU A 15 3.27 18.39 -7.55
C LEU A 15 2.47 17.18 -8.07
N ILE A 16 2.55 16.92 -9.37
CA ILE A 16 1.93 15.75 -10.00
C ILE A 16 2.49 14.46 -9.40
N GLY A 17 3.81 14.37 -9.24
CA GLY A 17 4.48 13.22 -8.62
C GLY A 17 4.02 13.00 -7.18
N MET A 18 3.81 14.07 -6.40
CA MET A 18 3.28 13.98 -5.04
C MET A 18 1.84 13.44 -5.04
N ILE A 19 0.98 13.92 -5.93
CA ILE A 19 -0.42 13.45 -6.00
C ILE A 19 -0.50 11.98 -6.44
N LEU A 20 0.29 11.59 -7.45
CA LEU A 20 0.30 10.20 -7.93
C LEU A 20 0.86 9.23 -6.88
N ARG A 21 1.91 9.63 -6.15
CA ARG A 21 2.51 8.79 -5.11
C ARG A 21 1.74 8.83 -3.79
N PHE A 22 0.89 9.82 -3.57
CA PHE A 22 0.03 9.87 -2.38
C PHE A 22 -0.85 8.62 -2.28
N TRP A 23 -1.33 8.10 -3.42
CA TRP A 23 -2.10 6.85 -3.46
C TRP A 23 -1.30 5.63 -2.97
N LEU A 24 0.03 5.62 -3.15
CA LEU A 24 0.89 4.53 -2.70
C LEU A 24 1.07 4.47 -1.18
N ILE A 25 0.64 5.49 -0.43
CA ILE A 25 0.69 5.46 1.04
C ILE A 25 -0.29 4.41 1.59
N ILE A 26 -1.48 4.30 0.98
CA ILE A 26 -2.54 3.36 1.39
C ILE A 26 -2.02 1.91 1.40
N PRO A 27 -1.47 1.36 0.31
CA PRO A 27 -0.97 -0.02 0.32
C PRO A 27 0.25 -0.21 1.22
N LEU A 28 1.05 0.83 1.43
CA LEU A 28 2.19 0.79 2.36
C LEU A 28 1.72 0.64 3.81
N VAL A 29 0.70 1.40 4.22
CA VAL A 29 0.11 1.31 5.56
C VAL A 29 -0.58 -0.03 5.76
N ILE A 30 -1.40 -0.48 4.79
CA ILE A 30 -2.08 -1.77 4.85
C ILE A 30 -1.06 -2.91 4.97
N GLY A 31 -0.02 -2.91 4.14
CA GLY A 31 1.01 -3.94 4.16
C GLY A 31 1.73 -4.03 5.52
N ILE A 32 2.08 -2.89 6.12
CA ILE A 32 2.69 -2.86 7.45
C ILE A 32 1.74 -3.41 8.52
N LEU A 33 0.46 -3.02 8.50
CA LEU A 33 -0.54 -3.54 9.45
C LEU A 33 -0.73 -5.04 9.28
N THR A 34 -0.80 -5.52 8.04
CA THR A 34 -0.93 -6.95 7.74
C THR A 34 0.27 -7.75 8.23
N LEU A 35 1.50 -7.27 8.01
CA LEU A 35 2.69 -7.94 8.55
C LEU A 35 2.68 -8.02 10.08
N ARG A 36 2.29 -6.93 10.75
CA ARG A 36 2.16 -6.91 12.22
C ARG A 36 1.07 -7.84 12.72
N GLU A 37 -0.04 -7.96 11.99
CA GLU A 37 -1.13 -8.87 12.36
C GLU A 37 -0.73 -10.33 12.19
N ILE A 38 0.02 -10.68 11.11
CA ILE A 38 0.51 -12.05 10.88
C ILE A 38 1.41 -12.52 12.02
N GLU A 39 2.24 -11.62 12.57
CA GLU A 39 3.10 -11.93 13.73
C GLU A 39 2.33 -11.96 15.06
N SER A 40 1.08 -11.49 15.08
CA SER A 40 0.27 -11.44 16.30
C SER A 40 -0.22 -12.84 16.68
N PRO A 41 -0.02 -13.28 17.93
CA PRO A 41 -0.51 -14.57 18.41
C PRO A 41 -2.05 -14.65 18.51
N HIS A 42 -2.75 -13.54 18.29
CA HIS A 42 -4.20 -13.43 18.41
C HIS A 42 -4.90 -13.18 17.07
N MET A 43 -4.24 -13.47 15.95
CA MET A 43 -4.83 -13.28 14.64
C MET A 43 -6.05 -14.19 14.45
N THR A 44 -7.23 -13.60 14.41
CA THR A 44 -8.50 -14.31 14.23
C THR A 44 -8.76 -14.62 12.75
N GLU A 45 -9.60 -15.62 12.46
CA GLU A 45 -10.02 -15.92 11.07
C GLU A 45 -10.65 -14.70 10.37
N SER A 46 -11.40 -13.87 11.10
CA SER A 46 -12.00 -12.65 10.54
C SER A 46 -10.92 -11.62 10.17
N SER A 47 -9.87 -11.48 10.98
CA SER A 47 -8.72 -10.63 10.66
C SER A 47 -7.99 -11.16 9.43
N LYS A 48 -7.76 -12.47 9.32
CA LYS A 48 -7.13 -13.10 8.15
C LYS A 48 -7.90 -12.84 6.86
N LEU A 49 -9.22 -13.02 6.88
CA LEU A 49 -10.08 -12.71 5.73
C LEU A 49 -9.98 -11.23 5.33
N THR A 50 -10.06 -10.33 6.31
CA THR A 50 -10.02 -8.89 6.09
C THR A 50 -8.69 -8.46 5.47
N TYR A 51 -7.57 -8.84 6.09
CA TYR A 51 -6.23 -8.50 5.59
C TYR A 51 -5.87 -9.24 4.29
N GLY A 52 -6.38 -10.46 4.09
CA GLY A 52 -6.22 -11.21 2.84
C GLY A 52 -6.88 -10.50 1.66
N ILE A 53 -8.12 -10.03 1.81
CA ILE A 53 -8.83 -9.25 0.78
C ILE A 53 -8.12 -7.90 0.56
N LEU A 54 -7.75 -7.19 1.63
CA LEU A 54 -7.02 -5.91 1.55
C LEU A 54 -5.70 -6.06 0.78
N ASN A 55 -4.92 -7.12 1.04
CA ASN A 55 -3.69 -7.37 0.30
C ASN A 55 -3.97 -7.69 -1.17
N LEU A 56 -5.01 -8.44 -1.50
CA LEU A 56 -5.37 -8.81 -2.87
C LEU A 56 -5.63 -7.60 -3.77
N PHE A 57 -6.30 -6.57 -3.23
CA PHE A 57 -6.67 -5.36 -3.98
C PHE A 57 -5.62 -4.25 -3.92
N PHE A 58 -4.92 -4.10 -2.79
CA PHE A 58 -4.07 -2.93 -2.57
C PHE A 58 -2.58 -3.24 -2.58
N VAL A 59 -2.13 -4.43 -2.14
CA VAL A 59 -0.69 -4.67 -1.87
C VAL A 59 -0.08 -5.76 -2.76
N THR A 60 -0.56 -7.00 -2.66
CA THR A 60 -0.06 -8.16 -3.42
C THR A 60 -1.10 -9.27 -3.50
N ILE A 61 -1.36 -9.72 -4.73
CA ILE A 61 -2.27 -10.84 -5.01
C ILE A 61 -1.75 -12.13 -4.35
N VAL A 62 -0.45 -12.40 -4.49
CA VAL A 62 0.17 -13.63 -3.99
C VAL A 62 0.08 -13.69 -2.46
N GLY A 63 0.47 -12.62 -1.76
CA GLY A 63 0.40 -12.57 -0.31
C GLY A 63 -1.03 -12.61 0.22
N GLY A 64 -1.99 -11.97 -0.47
CA GLY A 64 -3.41 -12.06 -0.14
C GLY A 64 -3.96 -13.48 -0.25
N ILE A 65 -3.61 -14.21 -1.32
CA ILE A 65 -4.02 -15.61 -1.49
C ILE A 65 -3.45 -16.50 -0.38
N PHE A 66 -2.16 -16.35 -0.03
CA PHE A 66 -1.57 -17.13 1.07
C PHE A 66 -2.26 -16.87 2.41
N LEU A 67 -2.59 -15.61 2.71
CA LEU A 67 -3.35 -15.22 3.90
C LEU A 67 -4.76 -15.84 3.95
N LEU A 68 -5.44 -15.93 2.81
CA LEU A 68 -6.78 -16.50 2.71
C LEU A 68 -6.77 -18.03 2.78
N LEU A 69 -5.67 -18.66 2.36
CA LEU A 69 -5.48 -20.11 2.42
C LEU A 69 -4.97 -20.59 3.79
N ASP A 70 -4.43 -19.69 4.61
CA ASP A 70 -3.97 -19.98 5.96
C ASP A 70 -5.15 -20.28 6.90
N LYS A 71 -5.63 -21.53 6.84
CA LYS A 71 -6.58 -22.12 7.78
C LYS A 71 -5.80 -22.75 8.93
N ASN A 72 -5.60 -21.96 9.97
CA ASN A 72 -5.23 -22.40 11.31
C ASN A 72 -6.34 -21.97 12.26
#